data_AF-A0A7C6KRQ7-F1
#
_entry.id   AF-A0A7C6KRQ7-F1
#
_cell.length_a   1.000
_cell.length_b   1.000
_cell.length_c   1.000
_cell.angle_alpha   90.00
_cell.angle_beta   90.00
_cell.angle_gamma   90.00
#
_symmetry.space_group_name_H-M   'P 1'
#
loop_
_entity.id
_entity.type
_entity.pdbx_description
1 polymer ?
#
loop_
_entity_poly.entity_id
_entity_poly.type
_entity_poly.pdbx_seq_one_letter_code
_entity_poly.pdbx_strand_id
1 'polypeptide(L)'
;MGFEIITKLRKEKGLTLKQLSEKSGVPLGTLNKIVNGITKDPKLDTLKAISKVLDCTLDDFDDETFDENRIELSEKEINLLKKWNMLSEENQNRIMGMIEIKLSEQEEMG
;
A
#
# COMPACT_ATOMS: atom_id res chain seq x y z
N MET A 1 6.93 16.97 3.19
CA MET A 1 7.50 16.92 4.55
C MET A 1 8.50 15.77 4.52
N GLY A 2 9.12 15.39 5.63
CA GLY A 2 10.26 14.45 5.56
C GLY A 2 9.81 13.03 5.26
N PHE A 3 10.74 12.15 4.89
CA PHE A 3 10.52 10.69 4.83
C PHE A 3 10.32 10.08 6.24
N GLU A 4 9.36 10.63 7.00
CA GLU A 4 9.06 10.31 8.40
C GLU A 4 8.61 8.87 8.56
N ILE A 5 7.93 8.35 7.53
CA ILE A 5 7.58 6.94 7.38
C ILE A 5 8.79 6.00 7.50
N ILE A 6 9.98 6.39 7.00
CA ILE A 6 11.21 5.60 7.15
C ILE A 6 11.57 5.47 8.64
N THR A 7 11.39 6.55 9.41
CA THR A 7 11.65 6.54 10.86
C THR A 7 10.60 5.74 11.62
N LYS A 8 9.34 5.79 11.21
CA LYS A 8 8.25 4.99 11.79
C LYS A 8 8.49 3.50 11.56
N LEU A 9 8.57 3.06 10.30
CA LEU A 9 8.69 1.64 9.92
C LEU A 9 9.96 0.99 10.47
N ARG A 10 11.10 1.69 10.47
CA ARG A 10 12.34 1.13 11.06
C ARG A 10 12.19 0.86 12.55
N LYS A 11 11.48 1.74 13.29
CA LYS A 11 11.27 1.58 14.74
C LYS A 11 10.31 0.43 15.02
N GLU A 12 9.25 0.28 14.23
CA GLU A 12 8.33 -0.87 14.31
C GLU A 12 9.07 -2.21 14.09
N LYS A 13 10.07 -2.23 13.20
CA LYS A 13 10.96 -3.39 13.01
C LYS A 13 12.12 -3.48 14.01
N GLY A 14 12.21 -2.60 15.01
CA GLY A 14 13.29 -2.60 16.01
C GLY A 14 14.69 -2.28 15.44
N LEU A 15 14.77 -1.60 14.30
CA LEU A 15 16.02 -1.28 13.61
C LEU A 15 16.56 0.10 13.98
N THR A 16 17.85 0.15 14.29
CA THR A 16 18.62 1.39 14.32
C THR A 16 18.90 1.89 12.90
N LEU A 17 19.21 3.19 12.76
CA LEU A 17 19.58 3.76 11.45
C LEU A 17 20.86 3.12 10.88
N LYS A 18 21.79 2.71 11.76
CA LYS A 18 23.00 1.98 11.37
C LYS A 18 22.66 0.60 10.80
N GLN A 19 21.78 -0.16 11.45
CA GLN A 19 21.33 -1.45 10.93
C GLN A 19 20.54 -1.31 9.62
N LEU A 20 19.72 -0.26 9.49
CA LEU A 20 19.06 0.02 8.21
C LEU A 20 20.08 0.34 7.11
N SER A 21 21.13 1.09 7.42
CA SER A 21 22.24 1.36 6.49
C SER A 21 22.92 0.07 6.02
N GLU A 22 23.29 -0.80 6.97
CA GLU A 22 23.96 -2.06 6.68
C GLU A 22 23.07 -3.00 5.83
N LYS A 23 21.77 -3.08 6.16
CA LYS A 23 20.82 -3.96 5.47
C LYS A 23 20.41 -3.44 4.08
N SER A 24 20.28 -2.12 3.91
CA SER A 24 19.85 -1.51 2.64
C SER A 24 21.03 -1.25 1.70
N GLY A 25 22.26 -1.23 2.20
CA GLY A 25 23.43 -0.77 1.44
C GLY A 25 23.45 0.75 1.22
N VAL A 26 22.48 1.50 1.76
CA VAL A 26 22.45 2.96 1.68
C VAL A 26 23.38 3.53 2.77
N PRO A 27 24.32 4.44 2.43
CA PRO A 27 25.22 5.01 3.43
C PRO A 27 24.48 5.71 4.58
N LEU A 28 24.98 5.51 5.81
CA LEU A 28 24.37 6.09 7.02
C LEU A 28 24.24 7.63 6.94
N GLY A 29 25.22 8.30 6.32
CA GLY A 29 25.16 9.75 6.09
C GLY A 29 24.01 10.15 5.16
N THR A 30 23.75 9.35 4.13
CA THR A 30 22.62 9.54 3.20
C THR A 30 21.30 9.33 3.94
N LEU A 31 21.16 8.24 4.70
CA LEU A 31 19.96 7.99 5.51
C LEU A 31 19.70 9.14 6.50
N ASN A 32 20.74 9.63 7.19
CA ASN A 32 20.60 10.79 8.09
C ASN A 32 20.10 12.04 7.37
N LYS A 33 20.60 12.32 6.15
CA LYS A 33 20.12 13.46 5.36
C LYS A 33 18.66 13.28 4.92
N ILE A 34 18.26 12.06 4.56
CA ILE A 34 16.89 11.74 4.15
C ILE A 34 15.93 11.91 5.33
N VAL A 35 16.18 11.26 6.46
CA VAL A 35 15.26 11.29 7.63
C VAL A 35 15.18 12.67 8.30
N ASN A 36 16.21 13.50 8.15
CA ASN A 36 16.21 14.88 8.63
C ASN A 36 15.71 15.89 7.58
N GLY A 37 15.22 15.43 6.42
CA GLY A 37 14.65 16.29 5.37
C GLY A 37 15.67 17.16 4.61
N ILE A 38 16.98 16.90 4.77
CA ILE A 38 18.05 17.57 4.03
C ILE A 38 18.03 17.11 2.56
N THR A 39 17.85 15.81 2.33
CA THR A 39 17.66 15.25 0.99
C THR A 39 16.17 15.11 0.72
N LYS A 40 15.61 16.06 -0.03
CA LYS A 40 14.18 16.09 -0.39
C LYS A 40 13.83 15.21 -1.59
N ASP A 41 14.81 14.92 -2.45
CA ASP A 41 14.63 14.10 -3.66
C ASP A 41 15.70 12.98 -3.70
N PRO A 42 15.51 11.89 -2.92
CA PRO A 42 16.41 10.73 -2.96
C PRO A 42 16.21 9.96 -4.26
N LYS A 43 17.31 9.46 -4.84
CA LYS A 43 17.24 8.62 -6.04
C LYS A 43 16.35 7.40 -5.82
N LEU A 44 15.59 7.01 -6.85
CA LEU A 44 14.71 5.84 -6.85
C LEU A 44 15.37 4.56 -6.31
N ASP A 45 16.62 4.29 -6.70
CA ASP A 45 17.33 3.10 -6.21
C ASP A 45 17.58 3.12 -4.70
N THR A 46 17.78 4.31 -4.12
CA THR A 46 17.89 4.51 -2.67
C THR A 46 16.58 4.15 -1.98
N LEU A 47 15.47 4.64 -2.52
CA LEU A 47 14.14 4.36 -1.98
C LEU A 47 13.81 2.87 -2.10
N LYS A 48 14.04 2.24 -3.25
CA LYS A 48 13.86 0.79 -3.45
C LYS A 48 14.67 -0.06 -2.48
N ALA A 49 15.91 0.36 -2.19
CA ALA A 49 16.76 -0.36 -1.25
C ALA A 49 16.22 -0.27 0.19
N ILE A 50 15.71 0.90 0.58
CA ILE A 50 15.11 1.11 1.91
C ILE A 50 13.79 0.35 2.02
N SER A 51 12.92 0.44 1.01
CA SER A 51 11.58 -0.18 1.03
C SER A 51 11.64 -1.69 1.16
N LYS A 52 12.60 -2.35 0.51
CA LYS A 52 12.85 -3.80 0.66
C LYS A 52 13.21 -4.22 2.08
N VAL A 53 13.94 -3.39 2.83
CA VAL A 53 14.29 -3.68 4.22
C VAL A 53 13.12 -3.38 5.16
N LEU A 54 12.35 -2.34 4.84
CA LEU A 54 11.20 -1.89 5.62
C LEU A 54 9.90 -2.61 5.27
N ASP A 55 9.91 -3.50 4.28
CA ASP A 55 8.76 -4.29 3.84
C ASP A 55 7.55 -3.41 3.52
N CYS A 56 7.82 -2.36 2.75
CA CYS A 56 6.87 -1.34 2.34
C CYS A 56 6.98 -1.09 0.83
N THR A 57 6.00 -0.41 0.24
CA THR A 57 6.04 0.00 -1.17
C THR A 57 6.76 1.33 -1.32
N LEU A 58 6.97 1.76 -2.57
CA LEU A 58 7.46 3.11 -2.83
C LEU A 58 6.37 4.16 -2.60
N ASP A 59 5.11 3.79 -2.77
CA ASP A 59 3.95 4.67 -2.52
C ASP A 59 3.87 5.06 -1.04
N ASP A 60 4.34 4.19 -0.13
CA ASP A 60 4.43 4.53 1.30
C ASP A 60 5.38 5.71 1.57
N PHE A 61 6.25 6.09 0.61
CA PHE A 61 7.13 7.25 0.72
C PHE A 61 6.58 8.51 0.07
N ASP A 62 5.42 8.42 -0.57
CA ASP A 62 4.74 9.56 -1.15
C ASP A 62 3.83 10.22 -0.09
N ASP A 63 4.07 11.51 0.14
CA ASP A 63 3.23 12.31 1.04
C ASP A 63 1.83 12.58 0.42
N GLU A 64 1.68 12.41 -0.91
CA GLU A 64 0.48 12.78 -1.66
C GLU A 64 -0.53 11.64 -1.87
N THR A 65 -0.24 10.41 -1.45
CA THR A 65 -1.15 9.27 -1.69
C THR A 65 -1.79 8.75 -0.40
N PHE A 66 -2.60 9.59 0.26
CA PHE A 66 -3.90 9.06 0.68
C PHE A 66 -4.70 8.89 -0.61
N ASP A 67 -4.53 7.75 -1.28
CA ASP A 67 -5.49 7.37 -2.30
C ASP A 67 -6.79 7.08 -1.56
N GLU A 68 -7.68 8.07 -1.49
CA GLU A 68 -9.03 7.93 -0.95
C GLU A 68 -9.80 6.79 -1.66
N ASN A 69 -9.30 6.32 -2.82
CA ASN A 69 -9.82 5.17 -3.55
C ASN A 69 -9.15 3.84 -3.18
N ARG A 70 -8.24 3.78 -2.19
CA ARG A 70 -7.70 2.51 -1.70
C ARG A 70 -8.80 1.75 -0.96
N ILE A 71 -9.47 0.85 -1.69
CA ILE A 71 -10.49 -0.04 -1.12
C ILE A 71 -9.78 -1.16 -0.36
N GLU A 72 -9.82 -1.11 0.96
CA GLU A 72 -9.50 -2.28 1.79
C GLU A 72 -10.67 -3.27 1.73
N LEU A 73 -10.45 -4.40 1.07
CA LEU A 73 -11.44 -5.47 0.96
C LEU A 73 -11.39 -6.38 2.20
N SER A 74 -12.56 -6.68 2.77
CA SER A 74 -12.74 -7.71 3.77
C SER A 74 -12.41 -9.10 3.21
N GLU A 75 -12.12 -10.08 4.08
CA GLU A 75 -11.91 -11.47 3.68
C GLU A 75 -13.08 -12.04 2.87
N LYS A 76 -14.30 -11.61 3.20
CA LYS A 76 -15.53 -12.02 2.50
C LYS A 76 -15.53 -11.52 1.06
N GLU A 77 -15.16 -10.26 0.84
CA GLU A 77 -15.09 -9.65 -0.49
C GLU A 77 -13.96 -10.27 -1.32
N ILE A 78 -12.79 -10.51 -0.72
CA ILE A 78 -11.68 -11.22 -1.38
C ILE A 78 -12.13 -12.63 -1.83
N ASN A 79 -12.84 -13.35 -0.97
CA ASN A 79 -13.36 -14.68 -1.31
C ASN A 79 -14.41 -14.62 -2.44
N LEU A 80 -15.27 -13.60 -2.42
CA LEU A 80 -16.23 -13.37 -3.51
C LEU A 80 -15.51 -13.15 -4.85
N LEU A 81 -14.51 -12.27 -4.90
CA LEU A 81 -13.74 -12.00 -6.13
C LEU A 81 -12.98 -13.23 -6.64
N LYS A 82 -12.44 -14.05 -5.72
CA LYS A 82 -11.82 -15.33 -6.10
C LYS A 82 -12.81 -16.26 -6.79
N LYS A 83 -14.02 -16.40 -6.24
CA LYS A 83 -15.09 -17.22 -6.86
C LYS A 83 -15.57 -16.60 -8.18
N TRP A 84 -15.71 -15.28 -8.22
CA TRP A 84 -16.09 -14.53 -9.42
C TRP A 84 -15.19 -14.85 -10.61
N ASN A 85 -13.87 -14.83 -10.41
CA ASN A 85 -12.87 -15.11 -11.45
C ASN A 85 -12.90 -16.56 -11.96
N MET A 86 -13.56 -17.48 -11.25
CA MET A 86 -13.73 -18.88 -11.67
C MET A 86 -14.98 -19.11 -12.52
N LEU A 87 -15.88 -18.11 -12.64
CA LEU A 87 -17.12 -18.22 -13.38
C LEU A 87 -16.91 -17.91 -14.86
N SER A 88 -17.77 -18.47 -15.72
CA SER A 88 -17.90 -18.03 -17.11
C SER A 88 -18.49 -16.62 -17.18
N GLU A 89 -18.22 -15.91 -18.28
CA GLU A 89 -18.79 -14.60 -18.57
C GLU A 89 -20.32 -14.60 -18.50
N GLU A 90 -20.98 -15.64 -19.03
CA GLU A 90 -22.43 -15.82 -18.92
C GLU A 90 -22.90 -15.83 -17.46
N ASN A 91 -22.20 -16.58 -16.59
CA ASN A 91 -22.57 -16.68 -15.18
C ASN A 91 -22.27 -15.39 -14.41
N GLN A 92 -21.18 -14.70 -14.74
CA GLN A 92 -20.88 -13.37 -14.21
C GLN A 92 -22.01 -12.38 -14.55
N ASN A 93 -22.45 -12.34 -15.81
CA ASN A 93 -23.55 -11.47 -16.26
C ASN A 93 -24.87 -11.78 -15.52
N ARG A 94 -25.19 -13.06 -15.30
CA ARG A 94 -26.39 -13.45 -14.53
C ARG A 94 -26.32 -12.97 -13.09
N ILE A 95 -25.16 -13.08 -12.43
CA ILE A 95 -24.99 -12.61 -11.05
C ILE A 95 -25.06 -11.07 -11.00
N MET A 96 -24.49 -10.36 -11.98
CA MET A 96 -24.63 -8.89 -12.07
C MET A 96 -26.11 -8.49 -12.08
N GLY A 97 -26.91 -9.12 -12.94
CA GLY A 97 -28.35 -8.84 -12.97
C GLY A 97 -29.06 -9.14 -11.65
N MET A 98 -28.67 -10.18 -10.92
CA MET A 98 -29.20 -10.45 -9.58
C MET A 98 -28.83 -9.36 -8.57
N ILE A 99 -27.61 -8.83 -8.63
CA ILE A 99 -27.15 -7.74 -7.77
C ILE A 99 -27.96 -6.48 -8.06
N GLU A 100 -28.12 -6.11 -9.33
CA GLU A 100 -28.90 -4.93 -9.75
C GLU A 100 -30.34 -4.99 -9.24
N ILE A 101 -31.02 -6.13 -9.40
CA ILE A 101 -32.39 -6.33 -8.89
C ILE A 101 -32.44 -6.17 -7.36
N LYS A 102 -31.45 -6.70 -6.64
CA LYS A 102 -31.43 -6.62 -5.18
C LYS A 102 -31.13 -5.22 -4.67
N LEU A 103 -30.34 -4.44 -5.40
CA LEU A 103 -30.10 -3.03 -5.08
C LEU A 103 -31.36 -2.19 -5.30
N SER A 104 -32.09 -2.39 -6.41
CA SER A 104 -33.34 -1.67 -6.64
C SER A 104 -34.42 -1.98 -5.60
N GLU A 105 -34.54 -3.24 -5.17
CA GLU A 105 -35.47 -3.63 -4.09
C GLU A 105 -35.15 -2.94 -2.75
N GLN A 106 -33.88 -2.65 -2.47
CA GLN A 106 -33.46 -1.96 -1.24
C GLN A 106 -33.80 -0.47 -1.27
N GLU A 107 -33.67 0.17 -2.44
CA GLU A 107 -33.99 1.58 -2.63
C GLU A 107 -35.50 1.86 -2.55
N GLU A 108 -36.36 0.93 -3.00
CA GLU A 108 -37.82 1.07 -2.92
C GLU A 108 -38.39 0.92 -1.49
N MET A 109 -37.60 0.38 -0.56
CA MET A 109 -38.00 0.13 0.83
C MET A 109 -37.51 1.21 1.82
N GLY A 110 -36.67 2.16 1.38
CA GLY A 110 -36.10 3.24 2.20
C GLY A 110 -36.80 4.58 2.00
#